data_AF-H0E640-F1
#
_entry.id   AF-H0E640-F1
#
_cell.length_a   1.000
_cell.length_b   1.000
_cell.length_c   1.000
_cell.angle_alpha   90.00
_cell.angle_beta   90.00
_cell.angle_gamma   90.00
#
_symmetry.space_group_name_H-M   'P 1'
#
loop_
_entity.id
_entity.type
_entity.pdbx_description
1 polymer ?
#
loop_
_entity_poly.entity_id
_entity_poly.type
_entity_poly.pdbx_seq_one_letter_code
_entity_poly.pdbx_strand_id
1 'polypeptide(L)' 'MTRDYWPRILGRLRPRIVVPSHFDDVFRPLDGPMGFSKGVQLAALPDEIAAVSREIELASLPLLEPRSG' A
#
# COMPACT_ATOMS: atom_id res chain seq x y z
N MET A 1 1.51 -2.37 -14.23
CA MET A 1 1.69 -3.38 -13.15
C MET A 1 2.55 -4.50 -13.67
N THR A 2 3.58 -4.92 -12.94
CA THR A 2 4.37 -6.11 -13.33
C THR A 2 3.49 -7.34 -13.17
N ARG A 3 3.49 -8.26 -14.16
CA ARG A 3 2.72 -9.50 -14.11
C ARG A 3 3.07 -10.30 -12.85
N ASP A 4 2.06 -10.88 -12.20
CA ASP A 4 2.18 -11.75 -11.02
C ASP A 4 3.01 -11.13 -9.88
N TYR A 5 2.91 -9.81 -9.71
CA TYR A 5 3.70 -9.08 -8.72
C TYR A 5 3.52 -9.63 -7.30
N TRP A 6 2.27 -9.84 -6.84
CA TRP A 6 1.98 -10.31 -5.49
C TRP A 6 2.54 -11.71 -5.19
N PRO A 7 2.24 -12.76 -5.99
CA PRO A 7 2.83 -14.08 -5.75
C PRO A 7 4.37 -14.05 -5.69
N ARG A 8 5.00 -13.27 -6.57
CA ARG A 8 6.47 -13.15 -6.61
C ARG A 8 7.03 -12.50 -5.35
N ILE A 9 6.52 -11.33 -4.98
CA ILE A 9 7.12 -10.57 -3.88
C ILE A 9 6.75 -11.17 -2.52
N LEU A 10 5.50 -11.57 -2.31
CA LEU A 10 5.05 -12.14 -1.04
C LEU A 10 5.65 -13.53 -0.81
N GLY A 11 5.81 -14.34 -1.87
CA GLY A 11 6.49 -15.63 -1.76
C GLY A 11 7.98 -15.50 -1.40
N ARG A 12 8.64 -14.43 -1.85
CA ARG A 12 10.05 -14.14 -1.57
C ARG A 12 10.26 -13.58 -0.17
N LEU A 13 9.44 -12.61 0.24
CA LEU A 13 9.59 -11.89 1.51
C LEU A 13 8.96 -12.64 2.69
N ARG A 14 7.93 -13.45 2.43
CA ARG A 14 7.14 -14.19 3.44
C ARG A 14 6.74 -13.30 4.63
N PRO A 15 6.11 -12.15 4.38
CA PRO A 15 5.74 -11.25 5.46
C PRO A 15 4.62 -11.87 6.30
N ARG A 16 4.56 -11.49 7.57
CA ARG A 16 3.37 -11.75 8.40
C ARG A 16 2.31 -10.65 8.23
N ILE A 17 2.74 -9.42 7.96
CA ILE A 17 1.89 -8.24 7.87
C ILE A 17 2.29 -7.42 6.63
N VAL A 18 1.30 -6.90 5.91
CA VAL A 18 1.46 -5.92 4.84
C VAL A 18 0.79 -4.61 5.27
N VAL A 19 1.51 -3.50 5.13
CA VAL A 19 0.99 -2.15 5.39
C VAL A 19 1.05 -1.35 4.09
N PRO A 20 -0.07 -1.15 3.38
CA PRO A 20 -0.09 -0.29 2.20
C PRO A 20 0.15 1.16 2.63
N SER A 21 1.03 1.82 1.89
CA SER A 21 1.45 3.20 2.12
C SER A 21 1.64 3.91 0.77
N HIS A 22 1.97 5.21 0.82
CA HIS A 22 2.26 6.04 -0.36
C HIS A 22 1.06 6.19 -1.33
N PHE A 23 0.02 6.86 -0.85
CA PHE A 23 -1.13 7.25 -1.69
C PHE A 23 -0.90 8.58 -2.41
N ASP A 24 0.22 9.24 -2.16
CA ASP A 24 0.63 10.50 -2.77
C ASP A 24 0.98 10.34 -4.25
N ASP A 25 0.88 11.45 -4.99
CA ASP A 25 1.28 11.54 -6.39
C ASP A 25 2.79 11.84 -6.48
N VAL A 26 3.60 10.78 -6.44
CA VAL A 26 5.07 10.86 -6.47
C VAL A 26 5.62 11.40 -7.79
N PHE A 27 4.79 11.56 -8.82
CA PHE A 27 5.19 12.17 -10.09
C PHE A 27 5.11 13.70 -10.05
N ARG A 28 4.56 14.28 -8.99
CA ARG A 28 4.53 15.73 -8.81
C ARG A 28 5.89 16.27 -8.34
N PRO A 29 6.23 17.52 -8.70
CA PRO A 29 7.37 18.22 -8.13
C PRO A 29 7.27 18.33 -6.60
N LEU A 30 8.42 18.28 -5.92
CA LEU A 30 8.51 18.37 -4.46
C LEU A 30 8.03 19.72 -3.89
N ASP A 31 8.17 20.79 -4.68
CA ASP A 31 7.72 22.15 -4.37
C ASP A 31 6.27 22.42 -4.81
N GLY A 32 5.61 21.43 -5.40
CA GLY A 32 4.22 21.52 -5.84
C GLY A 32 3.22 21.22 -4.72
N PRO A 33 1.94 21.61 -4.90
CA PRO A 33 0.88 21.23 -3.97
C PRO A 33 0.67 19.71 -3.96
N MET A 34 0.52 19.16 -2.75
CA MET A 34 0.28 17.73 -2.52
C MET A 34 -0.88 17.21 -3.38
N GLY A 35 -0.69 16.04 -3.95
CA GLY A 35 -1.70 15.32 -4.73
C GLY A 35 -1.74 13.87 -4.34
N PHE A 36 -2.80 13.19 -4.77
CA PHE A 36 -2.96 11.76 -4.60
C PHE A 36 -2.94 11.07 -5.96
N SER A 37 -2.27 9.93 -6.04
CA SER A 37 -2.33 9.06 -7.21
C SER A 37 -3.74 8.52 -7.37
N LYS A 38 -4.43 8.92 -8.46
CA LYS A 38 -5.77 8.40 -8.78
C LYS A 38 -5.66 7.06 -9.50
N GLY A 39 -6.62 6.17 -9.28
CA GLY A 39 -6.69 4.86 -9.94
C GLY A 39 -5.96 3.72 -9.21
N VAL A 40 -5.49 3.94 -7.98
CA VAL A 40 -5.07 2.86 -7.10
C VAL A 40 -6.33 2.16 -6.59
N GLN A 41 -6.57 0.91 -7.02
CA GLN A 41 -7.72 0.11 -6.57
C GLN A 41 -7.47 -0.44 -5.15
N LEU A 42 -7.29 0.46 -4.17
CA LEU A 42 -6.92 0.09 -2.81
C LEU A 42 -7.93 -0.87 -2.16
N ALA A 43 -9.21 -0.71 -2.51
CA ALA A 43 -10.29 -1.59 -2.04
C ALA A 43 -10.15 -3.04 -2.51
N ALA A 44 -9.44 -3.31 -3.62
CA ALA A 44 -9.19 -4.66 -4.12
C ALA A 44 -8.00 -5.35 -3.43
N LEU A 45 -7.15 -4.59 -2.73
CA LEU A 45 -5.91 -5.11 -2.14
C LEU A 45 -6.13 -6.27 -1.15
N PRO A 46 -7.14 -6.26 -0.24
CA PRO A 46 -7.38 -7.40 0.64
C PRO A 46 -7.58 -8.71 -0.13
N ASP A 47 -8.36 -8.67 -1.22
CA ASP A 47 -8.64 -9.85 -2.04
C ASP A 47 -7.40 -10.30 -2.83
N GLU A 48 -6.63 -9.35 -3.36
CA GLU A 48 -5.38 -9.64 -4.08
C GLU A 48 -4.34 -10.33 -3.18
N ILE A 49 -4.20 -9.90 -1.92
CA ILE A 49 -3.30 -10.52 -0.95
C ILE A 49 -3.84 -11.89 -0.51
N ALA A 50 -5.14 -11.98 -0.21
CA ALA A 50 -5.78 -13.23 0.21
C ALA A 50 -5.74 -14.33 -0.87
N ALA A 51 -5.68 -13.94 -2.15
CA ALA A 51 -5.47 -14.86 -3.26
C ALA A 51 -4.07 -15.51 -3.26
N VAL A 52 -3.07 -14.88 -2.62
CA VAL A 52 -1.72 -15.43 -2.45
C VAL A 52 -1.59 -16.20 -1.14
N SER A 53 -2.01 -15.59 -0.03
CA SER A 53 -2.04 -16.24 1.28
C SER A 53 -3.02 -15.53 2.22
N ARG A 54 -3.88 -16.31 2.87
CA ARG A 54 -4.81 -15.83 3.91
C ARG A 54 -4.17 -15.67 5.28
N GLU A 55 -2.92 -16.09 5.44
CA GLU A 55 -2.16 -15.93 6.69
C GLU A 55 -1.47 -14.57 6.80
N ILE A 56 -1.41 -13.82 5.70
CA ILE A 56 -0.83 -12.47 5.68
C ILE A 56 -1.90 -11.49 6.16
N GLU A 57 -1.60 -10.79 7.25
CA GLU A 57 -2.45 -9.73 7.76
C GLU A 57 -2.27 -8.45 6.93
N LEU A 58 -3.37 -7.78 6.59
CA LEU A 58 -3.35 -6.44 6.01
C LEU A 58 -3.69 -5.43 7.11
N ALA A 59 -2.81 -4.47 7.35
CA ALA A 59 -2.95 -3.48 8.42
C ALA A 59 -2.75 -2.05 7.90
N SER A 60 -3.24 -1.06 8.64
CA SER A 60 -2.97 0.36 8.40
C SER A 60 -2.24 0.97 9.57
N LEU A 61 -1.46 2.04 9.33
CA LEU A 61 -0.94 2.85 10.42
C LEU A 61 -2.08 3.65 11.08
N PRO A 62 -1.97 3.95 12.39
CA PRO A 62 -2.87 4.90 13.04
C PRO A 62 -2.87 6.25 12.32
N LEU A 63 -4.01 6.96 12.38
CA LEU A 63 -4.06 8.34 11.92
C LEU A 63 -3.09 9.17 12.76
N LEU A 64 -2.18 9.90 12.10
CA LEU A 64 -1.26 10.79 12.77
C LEU A 64 -2.04 12.04 13.20
N GLU A 65 -2.11 12.27 14.51
CA GLU A 65 -2.64 13.51 15.06
C GLU A 65 -1.59 14.64 14.91
N PRO A 66 -2.01 15.87 14.59
CA PRO A 66 -1.12 17.02 14.64
C PRO A 66 -0.48 17.13 16.02
N ARG A 67 0.83 17.38 16.10
CA ARG A 67 1.44 17.77 17.37
C ARG A 67 0.85 19.11 17.79
N SER A 68 0.10 19.11 18.89
CA SER A 68 -0.22 20.34 19.62
C SER A 68 1.10 20.98 20.05
N GLY A 69 1.32 22.22 19.63
CA GLY A 69 2.46 23.05 20.03
C GLY A 69 2.32 23.58 21.45
#